data_AF-D2VMK9-F1
#
_entry.id   AF-D2VMK9-F1
#
_cell.length_a   1.000
_cell.length_b   1.000
_cell.length_c   1.000
_cell.angle_alpha   90.00
_cell.angle_beta   90.00
_cell.angle_gamma   90.00
#
_symmetry.space_group_name_H-M   'P 1'
#
loop_
_entity.id
_entity.type
_entity.pdbx_description
1 polymer ?
#
loop_
_entity_poly.entity_id
_entity_poly.type
_entity_poly.pdbx_seq_one_letter_code
_entity_poly.pdbx_strand_id
1 'polypeptide(L)'
;MISSTTSNVANSNNNLAERLLASVILGAVGDAIGYRNGAWEFNFDGETIHAELKHYYGSLAGIDVKGWRVSDDTVMHLASLRALITWMKQARNAANSDKTLVYSFDENNVESCAKFMSDFVDPLMQEMSKEYIICWDDMGGRAPGPTCGKGVRFLESRGVEKWNLYPYDKRGGGCGGSMRAMSIGAAISGVERRDMLIACSVESGRLTHNHPNGFLGSLVSALFTAYAIEQTIPVPQWGVYFLYDIMPRTRTYLQKVAKRDWEEMKEEITKFEQKIAQYLSERGLFLSEEDFKNSQKLNALSAQFPKKYGIAERDEYYKKWSFAGWAGASGDDSCIIAYDALLCAGPNNYEKMMLHSALHAGDSDSTGTIAAAWYGAIYGFNNVFKSNWDNIEKKKEMTQISEDLFTLYY
;
A
#
# COMPACT_ATOMS: atom_id res chain seq x y z
N MET A 1 26.33 29.32 12.95
CA MET A 1 26.13 28.12 12.10
C MET A 1 25.42 26.95 12.80
N ILE A 2 25.16 26.99 14.12
CA ILE A 2 24.43 25.91 14.83
C ILE A 2 22.90 26.13 14.84
N SER A 3 22.44 27.39 14.71
CA SER A 3 21.01 27.73 14.74
C SER A 3 20.26 27.50 13.42
N SER A 4 20.96 27.47 12.27
CA SER A 4 20.36 27.25 10.95
C SER A 4 20.18 25.76 10.62
N THR A 5 21.04 24.90 11.16
CA THR A 5 20.94 23.44 11.01
C THR A 5 19.84 22.87 11.89
N THR A 6 19.66 23.38 13.10
CA THR A 6 18.57 22.97 14.01
C THR A 6 17.19 23.40 13.51
N SER A 7 17.05 24.61 12.92
CA SER A 7 15.80 25.05 12.30
C SER A 7 15.43 24.25 11.05
N ASN A 8 16.42 23.85 10.24
CA ASN A 8 16.20 23.05 9.04
C ASN A 8 15.80 21.61 9.36
N VAL A 9 16.40 21.00 10.39
CA VAL A 9 16.03 19.65 10.86
C VAL A 9 14.64 19.65 11.53
N ALA A 10 14.31 20.69 12.31
CA ALA A 10 12.97 20.81 12.88
C ALA A 10 11.89 20.98 11.80
N ASN A 11 12.16 21.77 10.75
CA ASN A 11 11.24 21.93 9.62
C ASN A 11 11.11 20.66 8.77
N SER A 12 12.18 19.91 8.55
CA SER A 12 12.11 18.62 7.85
C SER A 12 11.35 17.57 8.64
N ASN A 13 11.52 17.54 9.96
CA ASN A 13 10.82 16.60 10.85
C ASN A 13 9.33 16.92 10.96
N ASN A 14 8.97 18.20 11.06
CA ASN A 14 7.56 18.63 11.03
C ASN A 14 6.89 18.28 9.69
N ASN A 15 7.61 18.40 8.57
CA ASN A 15 7.13 17.99 7.26
C ASN A 15 6.93 16.46 7.17
N LEU A 16 7.88 15.66 7.68
CA LEU A 16 7.73 14.20 7.69
C LEU A 16 6.52 13.75 8.54
N ALA A 17 6.36 14.30 9.75
CA ALA A 17 5.22 13.99 10.60
C ALA A 17 3.88 14.32 9.91
N GLU A 18 3.79 15.48 9.23
CA GLU A 18 2.62 15.85 8.44
C GLU A 18 2.35 14.85 7.31
N ARG A 19 3.38 14.44 6.55
CA ARG A 19 3.20 13.48 5.44
C ARG A 19 2.82 12.08 5.91
N LEU A 20 3.31 11.65 7.07
CA LEU A 20 2.89 10.38 7.68
C LEU A 20 1.41 10.46 8.11
N LEU A 21 1.00 11.55 8.75
CA LEU A 21 -0.39 11.80 9.10
C LEU A 21 -1.29 11.86 7.86
N ALA A 22 -0.87 12.59 6.83
CA ALA A 22 -1.59 12.70 5.57
C ALA A 22 -1.69 11.36 4.85
N SER A 23 -0.63 10.54 4.83
CA SER A 23 -0.68 9.21 4.22
C SER A 23 -1.76 8.32 4.87
N VAL A 24 -1.87 8.35 6.20
CA VAL A 24 -2.89 7.57 6.92
C VAL A 24 -4.29 8.16 6.71
N ILE A 25 -4.47 9.47 6.95
CA ILE A 25 -5.78 10.11 6.84
C ILE A 25 -6.30 10.08 5.40
N LEU A 26 -5.45 10.39 4.41
CA LEU A 26 -5.90 10.44 3.02
C LEU A 26 -6.14 9.05 2.45
N GLY A 27 -5.44 8.01 2.91
CA GLY A 27 -5.83 6.62 2.61
C GLY A 27 -7.28 6.34 3.02
N ALA A 28 -7.64 6.68 4.26
CA ALA A 28 -9.01 6.53 4.74
C ALA A 28 -10.04 7.41 4.00
N VAL A 29 -9.62 8.58 3.50
CA VAL A 29 -10.47 9.43 2.65
C VAL A 29 -10.67 8.83 1.27
N GLY A 30 -9.62 8.23 0.69
CA GLY A 30 -9.68 7.47 -0.56
C GLY A 30 -10.67 6.33 -0.48
N ASP A 31 -10.56 5.53 0.58
CA ASP A 31 -11.52 4.49 0.96
C ASP A 31 -12.93 5.09 1.09
N ALA A 32 -13.18 5.99 2.04
CA ALA A 32 -14.54 6.45 2.34
C ALA A 32 -15.23 7.11 1.13
N ILE A 33 -14.46 7.83 0.29
CA ILE A 33 -14.99 8.43 -0.95
C ILE A 33 -15.31 7.34 -1.98
N GLY A 34 -14.40 6.41 -2.26
CA GLY A 34 -14.66 5.31 -3.22
C GLY A 34 -15.78 4.38 -2.76
N TYR A 35 -15.88 4.16 -1.45
CA TYR A 35 -16.90 3.32 -0.85
C TYR A 35 -18.27 4.00 -0.87
N ARG A 36 -18.35 5.24 -0.35
CA ARG A 36 -19.60 5.98 -0.09
C ARG A 36 -20.68 5.10 0.54
N ASN A 37 -20.36 4.44 1.66
CA ASN A 37 -21.24 3.49 2.34
C ASN A 37 -21.73 2.33 1.43
N GLY A 38 -20.90 1.91 0.46
CA GLY A 38 -21.18 0.89 -0.56
C GLY A 38 -21.91 1.39 -1.81
N ALA A 39 -22.30 2.66 -1.88
CA ALA A 39 -23.07 3.18 -3.02
C ALA A 39 -22.23 3.35 -4.29
N TRP A 40 -20.93 3.62 -4.17
CA TRP A 40 -20.05 3.83 -5.33
C TRP A 40 -19.15 2.64 -5.63
N GLU A 41 -18.64 1.92 -4.62
CA GLU A 41 -17.90 0.66 -4.81
C GLU A 41 -18.67 -0.35 -5.67
N PHE A 42 -19.98 -0.52 -5.40
CA PHE A 42 -20.84 -1.46 -6.13
C PHE A 42 -21.55 -0.83 -7.34
N ASN A 43 -21.12 0.35 -7.78
CA ASN A 43 -21.58 0.97 -9.02
C ASN A 43 -20.60 0.70 -10.17
N PHE A 44 -20.99 -0.19 -11.08
CA PHE A 44 -20.15 -0.64 -12.19
C PHE A 44 -20.18 0.30 -13.43
N ASP A 45 -20.53 1.56 -13.23
CA ASP A 45 -20.52 2.62 -14.25
C ASP A 45 -19.94 3.93 -13.70
N GLY A 46 -18.70 4.24 -14.08
CA GLY A 46 -18.02 5.45 -13.65
C GLY A 46 -18.71 6.72 -14.13
N GLU A 47 -19.39 6.71 -15.29
CA GLU A 47 -20.10 7.90 -15.77
C GLU A 47 -21.26 8.25 -14.84
N THR A 48 -21.97 7.23 -14.32
CA THR A 48 -23.00 7.41 -13.30
C THR A 48 -22.41 7.93 -11.99
N ILE A 49 -21.28 7.37 -11.50
CA ILE A 49 -20.60 7.87 -10.29
C ILE A 49 -20.25 9.35 -10.42
N HIS A 50 -19.66 9.75 -11.55
CA HIS A 50 -19.28 11.15 -11.79
C HIS A 50 -20.50 12.07 -12.00
N ALA A 51 -21.59 11.56 -12.59
CA ALA A 51 -22.84 12.30 -12.69
C ALA A 51 -23.44 12.56 -11.30
N GLU A 52 -23.42 11.57 -10.39
CA GLU A 52 -23.82 11.74 -9.00
C GLU A 52 -22.92 12.72 -8.25
N LEU A 53 -21.60 12.62 -8.42
CA LEU A 53 -20.65 13.57 -7.84
C LEU A 53 -21.06 15.00 -8.18
N LYS A 54 -21.27 15.26 -9.47
CA LYS A 54 -21.66 16.58 -9.97
C LYS A 54 -23.03 17.00 -9.47
N HIS A 55 -24.00 16.10 -9.43
CA HIS A 55 -25.37 16.41 -9.04
C HIS A 55 -25.49 16.75 -7.55
N TYR A 56 -24.88 15.95 -6.67
CA TYR A 56 -25.03 16.08 -5.22
C TYR A 56 -24.00 17.01 -4.58
N TYR A 57 -22.79 17.10 -5.14
CA TYR A 57 -21.67 17.83 -4.52
C TYR A 57 -21.04 18.89 -5.44
N GLY A 58 -21.42 18.94 -6.72
CA GLY A 58 -20.86 19.86 -7.71
C GLY A 58 -19.47 19.45 -8.21
N SER A 59 -18.54 19.17 -7.31
CA SER A 59 -17.21 18.62 -7.58
C SER A 59 -16.67 17.88 -6.37
N LEU A 60 -15.43 17.36 -6.45
CA LEU A 60 -14.78 16.72 -5.31
C LEU A 60 -14.64 17.65 -4.11
N ALA A 61 -14.48 18.96 -4.33
CA ALA A 61 -14.37 19.96 -3.26
C ALA A 61 -15.66 20.15 -2.46
N GLY A 62 -16.82 19.72 -3.00
CA GLY A 62 -18.10 19.79 -2.31
C GLY A 62 -18.41 18.59 -1.41
N ILE A 63 -17.55 17.57 -1.38
CA ILE A 63 -17.73 16.41 -0.51
C ILE A 63 -17.37 16.78 0.93
N ASP A 64 -18.30 16.53 1.86
CA ASP A 64 -18.03 16.37 3.29
C ASP A 64 -18.27 14.90 3.64
N VAL A 65 -17.21 14.20 4.03
CA VAL A 65 -17.25 12.76 4.36
C VAL A 65 -17.95 12.46 5.69
N LYS A 66 -18.54 13.47 6.35
CA LYS A 66 -19.31 13.28 7.57
C LYS A 66 -20.42 12.23 7.37
N GLY A 67 -20.32 11.14 8.13
CA GLY A 67 -21.27 10.02 8.06
C GLY A 67 -21.01 9.05 6.90
N TRP A 68 -19.95 9.25 6.14
CA TRP A 68 -19.43 8.26 5.19
C TRP A 68 -18.46 7.38 5.97
N ARG A 69 -18.83 6.11 6.11
CA ARG A 69 -18.02 5.13 6.79
C ARG A 69 -16.82 4.80 5.94
N VAL A 70 -15.71 4.48 6.60
CA VAL A 70 -14.61 3.76 5.95
C VAL A 70 -15.00 2.28 5.76
N SER A 71 -14.46 1.62 4.73
CA SER A 71 -14.65 0.19 4.45
C SER A 71 -13.69 -0.68 5.26
N ASP A 72 -13.53 -1.96 4.89
CA ASP A 72 -12.59 -2.86 5.53
C ASP A 72 -11.13 -2.47 5.26
N ASP A 73 -10.87 -1.73 4.19
CA ASP A 73 -9.58 -1.15 3.81
C ASP A 73 -8.93 -0.39 4.97
N THR A 74 -9.58 0.67 5.44
CA THR A 74 -9.05 1.47 6.57
C THR A 74 -8.99 0.65 7.85
N VAL A 75 -9.97 -0.22 8.11
CA VAL A 75 -10.00 -1.05 9.33
C VAL A 75 -8.78 -1.98 9.37
N MET A 76 -8.47 -2.64 8.26
CA MET A 76 -7.31 -3.50 8.12
C MET A 76 -6.01 -2.70 8.11
N HIS A 77 -5.97 -1.53 7.45
CA HIS A 77 -4.80 -0.66 7.42
C HIS A 77 -4.42 -0.15 8.81
N LEU A 78 -5.40 0.24 9.62
CA LEU A 78 -5.22 0.61 11.03
C LEU A 78 -4.74 -0.57 11.87
N ALA A 79 -5.22 -1.79 11.59
CA ALA A 79 -4.72 -3.00 12.25
C ALA A 79 -3.22 -3.24 11.97
N SER A 80 -2.79 -3.07 10.71
CA SER A 80 -1.36 -3.11 10.36
C SER A 80 -0.54 -2.07 11.13
N LEU A 81 -1.05 -0.84 11.26
CA LEU A 81 -0.38 0.24 12.00
C LEU A 81 -0.25 -0.07 13.50
N ARG A 82 -1.32 -0.55 14.14
CA ARG A 82 -1.30 -0.92 15.56
C ARG A 82 -0.28 -2.04 15.82
N ALA A 83 -0.22 -3.04 14.94
CA ALA A 83 0.74 -4.13 15.04
C ALA A 83 2.19 -3.64 14.92
N LEU A 84 2.49 -2.77 13.94
CA LEU A 84 3.81 -2.16 13.77
C LEU A 84 4.23 -1.37 15.02
N ILE A 85 3.34 -0.54 15.56
CA ILE A 85 3.59 0.25 16.78
C ILE A 85 3.85 -0.66 17.98
N THR A 86 3.02 -1.68 18.20
CA THR A 86 3.16 -2.62 19.30
C THR A 86 4.47 -3.40 19.20
N TRP A 87 4.79 -3.92 18.02
CA TRP A 87 6.04 -4.63 17.78
C TRP A 87 7.25 -3.72 18.02
N MET A 88 7.26 -2.49 17.50
CA MET A 88 8.39 -1.56 17.68
C MET A 88 8.60 -1.20 19.16
N LYS A 89 7.53 -1.02 19.94
CA LYS A 89 7.62 -0.82 21.41
C LYS A 89 8.28 -2.04 22.08
N GLN A 90 7.86 -3.25 21.73
CA GLN A 90 8.44 -4.49 22.27
C GLN A 90 9.92 -4.66 21.88
N ALA A 91 10.24 -4.46 20.59
CA ALA A 91 11.60 -4.61 20.06
C ALA A 91 12.57 -3.61 20.68
N ARG A 92 12.17 -2.34 20.84
CA ARG A 92 12.99 -1.33 21.53
C ARG A 92 13.23 -1.67 23.00
N ASN A 93 12.21 -2.17 23.70
CA ASN A 93 12.38 -2.60 25.09
C ASN A 93 13.39 -3.74 25.20
N ALA A 94 13.36 -4.71 24.28
CA ALA A 94 14.32 -5.80 24.23
C ALA A 94 15.75 -5.34 23.85
N ALA A 95 15.87 -4.31 23.01
CA ALA A 95 17.13 -3.76 22.52
C ALA A 95 17.69 -2.61 23.38
N ASN A 96 17.24 -2.45 24.63
CA ASN A 96 17.64 -1.33 25.50
C ASN A 96 17.49 0.07 24.85
N SER A 97 16.40 0.24 24.09
CA SER A 97 16.01 1.48 23.40
C SER A 97 16.89 1.93 22.22
N ASP A 98 17.57 1.02 21.52
CA ASP A 98 18.17 1.35 20.21
C ASP A 98 17.07 1.81 19.24
N LYS A 99 17.23 3.03 18.71
CA LYS A 99 16.27 3.62 17.78
C LYS A 99 16.40 3.09 16.35
N THR A 100 17.53 2.47 16.04
CA THR A 100 17.98 2.12 14.67
C THR A 100 17.84 0.63 14.40
N LEU A 101 16.74 0.03 14.87
CA LEU A 101 16.46 -1.39 14.66
C LEU A 101 16.38 -1.71 13.16
N VAL A 102 17.48 -2.22 12.63
CA VAL A 102 17.65 -2.65 11.25
C VAL A 102 17.96 -4.14 11.27
N TYR A 103 17.09 -4.92 10.63
CA TYR A 103 17.26 -6.35 10.46
C TYR A 103 17.52 -6.65 8.98
N SER A 104 18.50 -7.48 8.70
CA SER A 104 18.82 -7.96 7.36
C SER A 104 19.28 -9.41 7.43
N PHE A 105 19.42 -10.05 6.27
CA PHE A 105 19.90 -11.43 6.19
C PHE A 105 20.99 -11.60 5.12
N ASP A 106 21.98 -12.44 5.41
CA ASP A 106 22.90 -12.96 4.41
C ASP A 106 22.31 -14.24 3.80
N GLU A 107 22.00 -14.17 2.50
CA GLU A 107 21.36 -15.25 1.76
C GLU A 107 22.21 -16.53 1.62
N ASN A 108 23.49 -16.45 1.92
CA ASN A 108 24.41 -17.60 1.91
C ASN A 108 24.61 -18.19 3.31
N ASN A 109 24.01 -17.59 4.35
CA ASN A 109 24.14 -18.03 5.73
C ASN A 109 22.76 -18.42 6.31
N VAL A 110 22.54 -19.72 6.46
CA VAL A 110 21.27 -20.27 6.97
C VAL A 110 20.93 -19.77 8.38
N GLU A 111 21.94 -19.58 9.24
CA GLU A 111 21.74 -19.07 10.60
C GLU A 111 21.33 -17.59 10.58
N SER A 112 21.92 -16.79 9.68
CA SER A 112 21.51 -15.40 9.46
C SER A 112 20.06 -15.31 8.99
N CYS A 113 19.66 -16.14 8.03
CA CYS A 113 18.27 -16.21 7.57
C CYS A 113 17.31 -16.63 8.68
N ALA A 114 17.66 -17.65 9.47
CA ALA A 114 16.83 -18.11 10.58
C ALA A 114 16.67 -17.03 11.66
N LYS A 115 17.75 -16.33 11.99
CA LYS A 115 17.75 -15.21 12.95
C LYS A 115 16.89 -14.05 12.47
N PHE A 116 16.95 -13.72 11.18
CA PHE A 116 16.08 -12.69 10.60
C PHE A 116 14.59 -13.05 10.74
N MET A 117 14.24 -14.33 10.53
CA MET A 117 12.87 -14.78 10.76
C MET A 117 12.48 -14.70 12.25
N SER A 118 13.30 -15.26 13.15
CA SER A 118 12.95 -15.35 14.57
C SER A 118 12.94 -14.00 15.29
N ASP A 119 13.86 -13.09 14.94
CA ASP A 119 14.04 -11.84 15.68
C ASP A 119 13.16 -10.71 15.13
N PHE A 120 12.73 -10.81 13.87
CA PHE A 120 11.97 -9.76 13.20
C PHE A 120 10.64 -10.25 12.62
N VAL A 121 10.66 -11.19 11.67
CA VAL A 121 9.46 -11.54 10.90
C VAL A 121 8.40 -12.22 11.76
N ASP A 122 8.78 -13.28 12.47
CA ASP A 122 7.86 -14.07 13.31
C ASP A 122 7.15 -13.20 14.36
N PRO A 123 7.84 -12.44 15.22
CA PRO A 123 7.16 -11.63 16.23
C PRO A 123 6.26 -10.55 15.62
N LEU A 124 6.68 -9.90 14.53
CA LEU A 124 5.84 -8.90 13.86
C LEU A 124 4.59 -9.52 13.22
N MET A 125 4.73 -10.68 12.56
CA MET A 125 3.59 -11.37 11.95
C MET A 125 2.61 -11.91 12.98
N GLN A 126 3.08 -12.30 14.17
CA GLN A 126 2.22 -12.65 15.30
C GLN A 126 1.42 -11.44 15.79
N GLU A 127 2.04 -10.27 15.96
CA GLU A 127 1.32 -9.04 16.32
C GLU A 127 0.32 -8.60 15.23
N MET A 128 0.71 -8.67 13.95
CA MET A 128 -0.22 -8.41 12.84
C MET A 128 -1.40 -9.39 12.83
N SER A 129 -1.15 -10.67 13.10
CA SER A 129 -2.20 -11.68 13.18
C SER A 129 -3.19 -11.38 14.31
N LYS A 130 -2.71 -10.94 15.49
CA LYS A 130 -3.57 -10.53 16.61
C LYS A 130 -4.46 -9.37 16.20
N GLU A 131 -3.89 -8.31 15.62
CA GLU A 131 -4.62 -7.12 15.22
C GLU A 131 -5.64 -7.40 14.11
N TYR A 132 -5.32 -8.30 13.16
CA TYR A 132 -6.26 -8.72 12.11
C TYR A 132 -7.45 -9.53 12.65
N ILE A 133 -7.24 -10.34 13.70
CA ILE A 133 -8.33 -11.01 14.42
C ILE A 133 -9.20 -9.97 15.15
N ILE A 134 -8.58 -9.06 15.90
CA ILE A 134 -9.28 -8.05 16.70
C ILE A 134 -10.12 -7.12 15.82
N CYS A 135 -9.55 -6.62 14.72
CA CYS A 135 -10.26 -5.66 13.88
C CYS A 135 -11.42 -6.28 13.10
N TRP A 136 -11.50 -7.62 13.04
CA TRP A 136 -12.58 -8.32 12.34
C TRP A 136 -13.95 -8.05 12.96
N ASP A 137 -14.00 -7.70 14.25
CA ASP A 137 -15.22 -7.31 14.97
C ASP A 137 -15.82 -5.98 14.44
N ASP A 138 -15.03 -5.14 13.76
CA ASP A 138 -15.46 -3.85 13.20
C ASP A 138 -15.85 -3.93 11.72
N MET A 139 -16.11 -5.12 11.17
CA MET A 139 -16.39 -5.28 9.73
C MET A 139 -17.87 -5.07 9.35
N GLY A 140 -18.76 -4.86 10.33
CA GLY A 140 -20.20 -4.74 10.10
C GLY A 140 -20.57 -3.57 9.18
N GLY A 141 -21.04 -3.86 7.97
CA GLY A 141 -21.40 -2.87 6.96
C GLY A 141 -20.21 -2.16 6.32
N ARG A 142 -19.07 -2.86 6.21
CA ARG A 142 -17.82 -2.39 5.59
C ARG A 142 -17.33 -3.27 4.44
N ALA A 143 -18.18 -4.19 3.98
CA ALA A 143 -17.96 -5.04 2.80
C ALA A 143 -16.67 -5.91 2.73
N PRO A 144 -16.20 -6.54 3.83
CA PRO A 144 -14.95 -7.29 3.79
C PRO A 144 -14.92 -8.45 2.79
N GLY A 145 -13.81 -8.54 2.05
CA GLY A 145 -13.59 -9.62 1.08
C GLY A 145 -13.55 -11.03 1.71
N PRO A 146 -14.09 -12.07 1.03
CA PRO A 146 -14.15 -13.43 1.57
C PRO A 146 -12.77 -14.06 1.80
N THR A 147 -11.77 -13.70 0.99
CA THR A 147 -10.37 -14.15 1.13
C THR A 147 -9.74 -13.62 2.42
N CYS A 148 -9.92 -12.33 2.74
CA CYS A 148 -9.55 -11.76 4.04
C CYS A 148 -10.15 -12.57 5.18
N GLY A 149 -11.46 -12.82 5.13
CA GLY A 149 -12.16 -13.53 6.20
C GLY A 149 -11.72 -14.99 6.36
N LYS A 150 -11.37 -15.67 5.27
CA LYS A 150 -10.79 -17.03 5.33
C LYS A 150 -9.45 -17.03 6.08
N GLY A 151 -8.58 -16.05 5.78
CA GLY A 151 -7.30 -15.91 6.46
C GLY A 151 -7.45 -15.57 7.94
N VAL A 152 -8.29 -14.60 8.28
CA VAL A 152 -8.51 -14.22 9.68
C VAL A 152 -9.09 -15.37 10.51
N ARG A 153 -10.09 -16.09 9.99
CA ARG A 153 -10.63 -17.30 10.65
C ARG A 153 -9.59 -18.42 10.80
N PHE A 154 -8.63 -18.53 9.86
CA PHE A 154 -7.52 -19.46 10.01
C PHE A 154 -6.63 -19.07 11.20
N LEU A 155 -6.26 -17.80 11.31
CA LEU A 155 -5.43 -17.30 12.41
C LEU A 155 -6.13 -17.48 13.77
N GLU A 156 -7.41 -17.15 13.83
CA GLU A 156 -8.24 -17.33 15.03
C GLU A 156 -8.31 -18.81 15.46
N SER A 157 -8.56 -19.72 14.52
CA SER A 157 -8.72 -21.15 14.83
C SER A 157 -7.41 -21.91 15.08
N ARG A 158 -6.29 -21.49 14.48
CA ARG A 158 -4.99 -22.18 14.60
C ARG A 158 -4.06 -21.55 15.63
N GLY A 159 -4.29 -20.28 15.97
CA GLY A 159 -3.42 -19.47 16.82
C GLY A 159 -2.35 -18.73 16.02
N VAL A 160 -2.00 -17.52 16.49
CA VAL A 160 -1.08 -16.60 15.81
C VAL A 160 0.34 -17.15 15.65
N GLU A 161 0.79 -18.05 16.53
CA GLU A 161 2.07 -18.75 16.41
C GLU A 161 2.19 -19.61 15.14
N LYS A 162 1.05 -19.99 14.55
CA LYS A 162 0.96 -20.84 13.35
C LYS A 162 0.60 -20.04 12.10
N TRP A 163 0.82 -18.73 12.12
CA TRP A 163 0.52 -17.83 11.01
C TRP A 163 1.13 -18.31 9.67
N ASN A 164 2.35 -18.86 9.73
CA ASN A 164 3.08 -19.35 8.56
C ASN A 164 2.53 -20.66 7.98
N LEU A 165 1.56 -21.29 8.63
CA LEU A 165 0.87 -22.49 8.13
C LEU A 165 -0.35 -22.15 7.27
N TYR A 166 -0.69 -20.87 7.07
CA TYR A 166 -1.77 -20.51 6.15
C TYR A 166 -1.39 -20.98 4.74
N PRO A 167 -2.16 -21.90 4.13
CA PRO A 167 -1.76 -22.61 2.93
C PRO A 167 -1.81 -21.71 1.70
N TYR A 168 -1.02 -22.05 0.69
CA TYR A 168 -1.16 -21.46 -0.64
C TYR A 168 -2.59 -21.60 -1.16
N ASP A 169 -3.13 -20.52 -1.73
CA ASP A 169 -4.47 -20.47 -2.30
C ASP A 169 -4.43 -19.92 -3.73
N LYS A 170 -4.73 -20.77 -4.71
CA LYS A 170 -4.83 -20.37 -6.13
C LYS A 170 -5.86 -19.26 -6.40
N ARG A 171 -6.78 -19.01 -5.45
CA ARG A 171 -7.78 -17.94 -5.51
C ARG A 171 -7.48 -16.78 -4.55
N GLY A 172 -6.33 -16.82 -3.87
CA GLY A 172 -5.93 -15.82 -2.87
C GLY A 172 -5.35 -14.53 -3.45
N GLY A 173 -5.68 -14.17 -4.69
CA GLY A 173 -5.04 -13.08 -5.44
C GLY A 173 -5.66 -11.68 -5.29
N GLY A 174 -6.64 -11.52 -4.39
CA GLY A 174 -7.37 -10.27 -4.16
C GLY A 174 -6.53 -9.10 -3.63
N CYS A 175 -7.07 -7.89 -3.72
CA CYS A 175 -6.47 -6.62 -3.25
C CYS A 175 -6.38 -6.48 -1.72
N GLY A 176 -7.02 -7.36 -0.95
CA GLY A 176 -7.04 -7.26 0.52
C GLY A 176 -5.65 -7.23 1.18
N GLY A 177 -4.63 -7.75 0.48
CA GLY A 177 -3.23 -7.58 0.86
C GLY A 177 -2.66 -6.19 0.56
N SER A 178 -2.92 -5.62 -0.61
CA SER A 178 -2.38 -4.31 -1.04
C SER A 178 -3.01 -3.14 -0.29
N MET A 179 -4.32 -3.16 -0.07
CA MET A 179 -5.07 -2.05 0.55
C MET A 179 -4.67 -1.71 1.99
N ARG A 180 -3.94 -2.60 2.67
CA ARG A 180 -3.56 -2.45 4.09
C ARG A 180 -2.06 -2.37 4.34
N ALA A 181 -1.25 -2.33 3.28
CA ALA A 181 0.21 -2.45 3.37
C ALA A 181 0.96 -1.12 3.28
N MET A 182 0.30 0.00 2.96
CA MET A 182 0.93 1.33 2.87
C MET A 182 1.64 1.70 4.19
N SER A 183 1.05 1.31 5.33
CA SER A 183 1.63 1.54 6.66
C SER A 183 3.00 0.91 6.86
N ILE A 184 3.28 -0.22 6.21
CA ILE A 184 4.58 -0.88 6.25
C ILE A 184 5.63 0.00 5.60
N GLY A 185 5.31 0.65 4.48
CA GLY A 185 6.20 1.61 3.83
C GLY A 185 6.40 2.89 4.62
N ALA A 186 5.34 3.38 5.27
CA ALA A 186 5.39 4.55 6.14
C ALA A 186 6.21 4.29 7.43
N ALA A 187 6.29 3.05 7.90
CA ALA A 187 7.06 2.66 9.08
C ALA A 187 8.51 2.25 8.73
N ILE A 188 8.66 1.43 7.69
CA ILE A 188 9.89 0.73 7.32
C ILE A 188 10.44 1.34 6.02
N SER A 189 10.60 2.66 6.00
CA SER A 189 11.28 3.38 4.92
C SER A 189 12.80 3.36 5.08
N GLY A 190 13.54 3.57 4.00
CA GLY A 190 15.00 3.63 3.97
C GLY A 190 15.62 2.44 3.24
N VAL A 191 16.74 2.68 2.57
CA VAL A 191 17.46 1.65 1.80
C VAL A 191 17.99 0.56 2.72
N GLU A 192 18.42 0.92 3.93
CA GLU A 192 18.95 0.01 4.94
C GLU A 192 17.89 -0.95 5.51
N ARG A 193 16.60 -0.57 5.47
CA ARG A 193 15.48 -1.40 5.96
C ARG A 193 14.77 -2.18 4.85
N ARG A 194 15.33 -2.24 3.64
CA ARG A 194 14.62 -2.80 2.49
C ARG A 194 14.31 -4.30 2.65
N ASP A 195 15.19 -5.07 3.29
CA ASP A 195 14.93 -6.48 3.63
C ASP A 195 13.73 -6.61 4.57
N MET A 196 13.63 -5.73 5.58
CA MET A 196 12.49 -5.69 6.50
C MET A 196 11.20 -5.36 5.77
N LEU A 197 11.22 -4.36 4.88
CA LEU A 197 10.05 -3.98 4.10
C LEU A 197 9.57 -5.11 3.19
N ILE A 198 10.51 -5.78 2.49
CA ILE A 198 10.19 -6.93 1.63
C ILE A 198 9.53 -8.04 2.46
N ALA A 199 10.17 -8.47 3.55
CA ALA A 199 9.66 -9.56 4.36
C ALA A 199 8.31 -9.22 5.03
N CYS A 200 8.21 -8.03 5.63
CA CYS A 200 6.99 -7.59 6.31
C CYS A 200 5.81 -7.45 5.35
N SER A 201 6.00 -6.84 4.18
CA SER A 201 4.92 -6.66 3.21
C SER A 201 4.46 -7.99 2.60
N VAL A 202 5.41 -8.87 2.23
CA VAL A 202 5.10 -10.20 1.70
C VAL A 202 4.36 -11.03 2.74
N GLU A 203 4.87 -11.15 3.96
CA GLU A 203 4.28 -12.04 4.95
C GLU A 203 2.96 -11.49 5.50
N SER A 204 2.82 -10.16 5.66
CA SER A 204 1.54 -9.54 6.07
C SER A 204 0.42 -9.75 5.05
N GLY A 205 0.76 -9.77 3.75
CA GLY A 205 -0.15 -10.17 2.69
C GLY A 205 -0.54 -11.64 2.83
N ARG A 206 0.45 -12.53 3.00
CA ARG A 206 0.28 -13.98 3.15
C ARG A 206 -0.52 -14.42 4.36
N LEU A 207 -0.70 -13.57 5.37
CA LEU A 207 -1.63 -13.84 6.48
C LEU A 207 -3.07 -14.12 6.01
N THR A 208 -3.44 -13.64 4.81
CA THR A 208 -4.78 -13.89 4.22
C THR A 208 -4.75 -14.20 2.73
N HIS A 209 -3.74 -13.70 2.01
CA HIS A 209 -3.58 -13.75 0.57
C HIS A 209 -2.27 -14.48 0.23
N ASN A 210 -2.18 -15.76 0.56
CA ASN A 210 -1.03 -16.59 0.18
C ASN A 210 -1.12 -17.00 -1.30
N HIS A 211 -0.99 -15.99 -2.16
CA HIS A 211 -0.88 -16.06 -3.61
C HIS A 211 -0.02 -14.88 -4.08
N PRO A 212 0.93 -15.05 -5.01
CA PRO A 212 1.80 -13.97 -5.47
C PRO A 212 1.05 -12.72 -5.90
N ASN A 213 -0.07 -12.88 -6.60
CA ASN A 213 -0.89 -11.74 -7.00
C ASN A 213 -1.39 -10.88 -5.83
N GLY A 214 -1.69 -11.48 -4.67
CA GLY A 214 -2.14 -10.76 -3.49
C GLY A 214 -0.98 -10.14 -2.71
N PHE A 215 -0.01 -10.95 -2.28
CA PHE A 215 1.07 -10.45 -1.42
C PHE A 215 2.12 -9.61 -2.15
N LEU A 216 2.31 -9.76 -3.46
CA LEU A 216 3.15 -8.81 -4.22
C LEU A 216 2.43 -7.46 -4.40
N GLY A 217 1.10 -7.44 -4.38
CA GLY A 217 0.34 -6.20 -4.21
C GLY A 217 0.64 -5.51 -2.87
N SER A 218 0.70 -6.26 -1.77
CA SER A 218 1.18 -5.72 -0.48
C SER A 218 2.58 -5.13 -0.59
N LEU A 219 3.50 -5.81 -1.28
CA LEU A 219 4.85 -5.33 -1.52
C LEU A 219 4.86 -4.02 -2.32
N VAL A 220 4.12 -3.92 -3.43
CA VAL A 220 4.07 -2.68 -4.23
C VAL A 220 3.48 -1.53 -3.41
N SER A 221 2.38 -1.78 -2.70
CA SER A 221 1.72 -0.81 -1.80
C SER A 221 2.66 -0.25 -0.73
N ALA A 222 3.38 -1.13 -0.03
CA ALA A 222 4.38 -0.74 0.97
C ALA A 222 5.58 -0.03 0.32
N LEU A 223 6.14 -0.59 -0.75
CA LEU A 223 7.34 -0.06 -1.39
C LEU A 223 7.13 1.35 -1.94
N PHE A 224 6.02 1.59 -2.63
CA PHE A 224 5.74 2.90 -3.22
C PHE A 224 5.42 3.94 -2.15
N THR A 225 4.84 3.52 -1.01
CA THR A 225 4.73 4.40 0.17
C THR A 225 6.11 4.75 0.72
N ALA A 226 7.04 3.79 0.82
CA ALA A 226 8.40 4.07 1.26
C ALA A 226 9.12 5.03 0.30
N TYR A 227 9.01 4.83 -1.02
CA TYR A 227 9.57 5.77 -2.01
C TYR A 227 8.96 7.18 -1.89
N ALA A 228 7.66 7.29 -1.63
CA ALA A 228 6.98 8.56 -1.39
C ALA A 228 7.52 9.28 -0.15
N ILE A 229 7.73 8.55 0.95
CA ILE A 229 8.30 9.10 2.20
C ILE A 229 9.77 9.49 1.99
N GLU A 230 10.56 8.66 1.32
CA GLU A 230 11.99 8.88 1.09
C GLU A 230 12.28 10.06 0.14
N GLN A 231 11.42 10.28 -0.86
CA GLN A 231 11.57 11.33 -1.90
C GLN A 231 12.91 11.28 -2.66
N THR A 232 13.56 10.12 -2.69
CA THR A 232 14.83 9.89 -3.40
C THR A 232 14.63 9.38 -4.83
N ILE A 233 13.49 8.74 -5.10
CA ILE A 233 13.15 8.16 -6.41
C ILE A 233 11.92 8.88 -6.99
N PRO A 234 12.03 9.53 -8.16
CA PRO A 234 10.89 10.14 -8.85
C PRO A 234 9.78 9.13 -9.15
N VAL A 235 8.52 9.56 -9.03
CA VAL A 235 7.33 8.71 -9.24
C VAL A 235 7.40 7.88 -10.53
N PRO A 236 7.75 8.43 -11.72
CA PRO A 236 7.84 7.64 -12.96
C PRO A 236 8.80 6.46 -12.94
N GLN A 237 9.77 6.43 -12.02
CA GLN A 237 10.81 5.40 -11.92
C GLN A 237 10.43 4.26 -10.99
N TRP A 238 9.38 4.40 -10.15
CA TRP A 238 9.05 3.43 -9.10
C TRP A 238 8.86 2.00 -9.63
N GLY A 239 8.19 1.86 -10.76
CA GLY A 239 7.92 0.56 -11.37
C GLY A 239 9.18 -0.17 -11.87
N VAL A 240 10.15 0.54 -12.46
CA VAL A 240 11.39 -0.10 -12.93
C VAL A 240 12.32 -0.45 -11.77
N TYR A 241 12.36 0.38 -10.72
CA TYR A 241 13.05 0.03 -9.47
C TYR A 241 12.42 -1.20 -8.79
N PHE A 242 11.09 -1.32 -8.80
CA PHE A 242 10.43 -2.52 -8.32
C PHE A 242 10.90 -3.77 -9.08
N LEU A 243 10.92 -3.73 -10.42
CA LEU A 243 11.31 -4.88 -11.25
C LEU A 243 12.79 -5.28 -11.08
N TYR A 244 13.71 -4.31 -10.97
CA TYR A 244 15.14 -4.59 -11.08
C TYR A 244 15.91 -4.56 -9.76
N ASP A 245 15.47 -3.77 -8.77
CA ASP A 245 16.12 -3.73 -7.46
C ASP A 245 15.39 -4.60 -6.44
N ILE A 246 14.06 -4.57 -6.44
CA ILE A 246 13.26 -5.18 -5.37
C ILE A 246 12.89 -6.62 -5.67
N MET A 247 12.47 -6.95 -6.89
CA MET A 247 12.03 -8.29 -7.23
C MET A 247 13.13 -9.36 -7.14
N PRO A 248 14.40 -9.12 -7.55
CA PRO A 248 15.47 -10.09 -7.34
C PRO A 248 15.68 -10.40 -5.85
N ARG A 249 15.68 -9.37 -5.00
CA ARG A 249 15.82 -9.55 -3.55
C ARG A 249 14.60 -10.24 -2.93
N THR A 250 13.40 -9.95 -3.44
CA THR A 250 12.15 -10.62 -3.04
C THR A 250 12.19 -12.11 -3.40
N ARG A 251 12.68 -12.48 -4.58
CA ARG A 251 12.87 -13.88 -4.98
C ARG A 251 13.84 -14.60 -4.06
N THR A 252 14.97 -13.97 -3.70
CA THR A 252 15.90 -14.50 -2.69
C THR A 252 15.19 -14.74 -1.36
N TYR A 253 14.44 -13.75 -0.85
CA TYR A 253 13.71 -13.89 0.40
C TYR A 253 12.75 -15.09 0.35
N LEU A 254 11.94 -15.18 -0.70
CA LEU A 254 10.95 -16.25 -0.87
C LEU A 254 11.59 -17.64 -0.96
N GLN A 255 12.66 -17.77 -1.75
CA GLN A 255 13.29 -19.05 -2.04
C GLN A 255 14.23 -19.52 -0.91
N LYS A 256 15.00 -18.60 -0.31
CA LYS A 256 16.09 -18.95 0.61
C LYS A 256 15.81 -18.61 2.08
N VAL A 257 14.86 -17.73 2.37
CA VAL A 257 14.57 -17.27 3.74
C VAL A 257 13.22 -17.80 4.22
N ALA A 258 12.13 -17.36 3.60
CA ALA A 258 10.78 -17.77 3.97
C ALA A 258 10.52 -19.25 3.68
N LYS A 259 10.95 -19.74 2.51
CA LYS A 259 10.85 -21.16 2.08
C LYS A 259 9.43 -21.75 2.17
N ARG A 260 8.40 -20.90 1.97
CA ARG A 260 6.98 -21.29 1.94
C ARG A 260 6.48 -21.37 0.50
N ASP A 261 5.88 -22.50 0.11
CA ASP A 261 5.13 -22.74 -1.14
C ASP A 261 5.86 -22.33 -2.45
N TRP A 262 7.21 -22.31 -2.44
CA TRP A 262 8.01 -21.72 -3.53
C TRP A 262 7.74 -22.37 -4.89
N GLU A 263 7.63 -23.70 -4.91
CA GLU A 263 7.42 -24.46 -6.14
C GLU A 263 6.05 -24.17 -6.75
N GLU A 264 5.03 -23.94 -5.92
CA GLU A 264 3.68 -23.56 -6.32
C GLU A 264 3.59 -22.12 -6.83
N MET A 265 4.44 -21.22 -6.33
CA MET A 265 4.32 -19.76 -6.56
C MET A 265 5.26 -19.19 -7.62
N LYS A 266 6.41 -19.82 -7.90
CA LYS A 266 7.47 -19.24 -8.77
C LYS A 266 6.99 -18.80 -10.16
N GLU A 267 6.02 -19.50 -10.73
CA GLU A 267 5.42 -19.14 -12.03
C GLU A 267 4.48 -17.94 -11.91
N GLU A 268 3.65 -17.90 -10.86
CA GLU A 268 2.73 -16.78 -10.59
C GLU A 268 3.49 -15.49 -10.23
N ILE A 269 4.65 -15.58 -9.57
CA ILE A 269 5.55 -14.44 -9.35
C ILE A 269 6.01 -13.86 -10.69
N THR A 270 6.42 -14.72 -11.62
CA THR A 270 6.86 -14.30 -12.95
C THR A 270 5.72 -13.64 -13.74
N LYS A 271 4.49 -14.16 -13.64
CA LYS A 271 3.30 -13.55 -14.27
C LYS A 271 3.01 -12.16 -13.71
N PHE A 272 3.16 -11.97 -12.40
CA PHE A 272 3.01 -10.65 -11.77
C PHE A 272 4.02 -9.65 -12.33
N GLU A 273 5.31 -9.99 -12.38
CA GLU A 273 6.37 -9.14 -12.96
C GLU A 273 6.08 -8.80 -14.42
N GLN A 274 5.67 -9.78 -15.22
CA GLN A 274 5.30 -9.59 -16.63
C GLN A 274 4.15 -8.61 -16.80
N LYS A 275 3.13 -8.69 -15.94
CA LYS A 275 2.00 -7.76 -15.98
C LYS A 275 2.40 -6.34 -15.61
N ILE A 276 3.23 -6.16 -14.58
CA ILE A 276 3.79 -4.84 -14.23
C ILE A 276 4.66 -4.31 -15.37
N ALA A 277 5.54 -5.12 -15.96
CA ALA A 277 6.36 -4.73 -17.11
C ALA A 277 5.50 -4.33 -18.34
N GLN A 278 4.40 -5.05 -18.59
CA GLN A 278 3.45 -4.71 -19.64
C GLN A 278 2.79 -3.35 -19.38
N TYR A 279 2.31 -3.10 -18.16
CA TYR A 279 1.75 -1.81 -17.77
C TYR A 279 2.76 -0.67 -17.98
N LEU A 280 3.99 -0.84 -17.48
CA LEU A 280 5.05 0.15 -17.64
C LEU A 280 5.35 0.41 -19.12
N SER A 281 5.33 -0.62 -19.96
CA SER A 281 5.53 -0.48 -21.41
C SER A 281 4.42 0.38 -22.04
N GLU A 282 3.16 0.15 -21.66
CA GLU A 282 2.01 0.92 -22.16
C GLU A 282 2.01 2.38 -21.72
N ARG A 283 2.71 2.71 -20.62
CA ARG A 283 2.91 4.07 -20.15
C ARG A 283 4.23 4.70 -20.58
N GLY A 284 5.04 4.01 -21.38
CA GLY A 284 6.36 4.51 -21.78
C GLY A 284 7.35 4.63 -20.60
N LEU A 285 7.14 3.82 -19.56
CA LEU A 285 7.94 3.77 -18.33
C LEU A 285 8.83 2.54 -18.23
N PHE A 286 8.68 1.56 -19.12
CA PHE A 286 9.52 0.36 -19.12
C PHE A 286 10.93 0.67 -19.64
N LEU A 287 11.93 0.09 -18.97
CA LEU A 287 13.32 0.03 -19.41
C LEU A 287 13.76 -1.42 -19.38
N SER A 288 14.71 -1.81 -20.25
CA SER A 288 15.44 -3.06 -20.05
C SER A 288 16.34 -2.98 -18.81
N GLU A 289 16.82 -4.11 -18.31
CA GLU A 289 17.75 -4.13 -17.17
C GLU A 289 19.08 -3.38 -17.48
N GLU A 290 19.54 -3.43 -18.73
CA GLU A 290 20.70 -2.66 -19.18
C GLU A 290 20.41 -1.16 -19.16
N ASP A 291 19.25 -0.74 -19.67
CA ASP A 291 18.86 0.67 -19.73
C ASP A 291 18.54 1.25 -18.36
N PHE A 292 18.08 0.44 -17.42
CA PHE A 292 17.88 0.83 -16.02
C PHE A 292 19.18 1.32 -15.36
N LYS A 293 20.32 0.75 -15.73
CA LYS A 293 21.66 1.16 -15.23
C LYS A 293 22.13 2.48 -15.84
N ASN A 294 21.43 3.02 -16.85
CA ASN A 294 21.74 4.28 -17.48
C ASN A 294 20.93 5.42 -16.84
N SER A 295 21.59 6.24 -16.01
CA SER A 295 20.95 7.36 -15.30
C SER A 295 20.27 8.38 -16.22
N GLN A 296 20.76 8.57 -17.45
CA GLN A 296 20.14 9.49 -18.40
C GLN A 296 18.78 8.95 -18.89
N LYS A 297 18.71 7.67 -19.23
CA LYS A 297 17.45 7.01 -19.65
C LYS A 297 16.45 6.95 -18.49
N LEU A 298 16.94 6.60 -17.30
CA LEU A 298 16.14 6.54 -16.09
C LEU A 298 15.52 7.92 -15.73
N ASN A 299 16.32 8.99 -15.81
CA ASN A 299 15.84 10.35 -15.55
C ASN A 299 14.97 10.94 -16.66
N ALA A 300 14.95 10.33 -17.85
CA ALA A 300 14.10 10.72 -18.97
C ALA A 300 12.70 10.08 -18.92
N LEU A 301 12.44 9.16 -17.98
CA LEU A 301 11.13 8.51 -17.85
C LEU A 301 10.03 9.53 -17.54
N SER A 302 8.99 9.51 -18.36
CA SER A 302 7.79 10.31 -18.19
C SER A 302 6.58 9.51 -18.68
N ALA A 303 5.54 9.43 -17.86
CA ALA A 303 4.36 8.67 -18.19
C ALA A 303 3.63 9.27 -19.39
N GLN A 304 3.21 8.40 -20.31
CA GLN A 304 2.44 8.77 -21.50
C GLN A 304 1.00 8.27 -21.37
N PHE A 305 0.05 9.15 -21.66
CA PHE A 305 -1.38 8.85 -21.61
C PHE A 305 -2.03 9.05 -22.97
N PRO A 306 -3.09 8.27 -23.30
CA PRO A 306 -3.87 8.49 -24.51
C PRO A 306 -4.46 9.92 -24.53
N LYS A 307 -4.64 10.48 -25.74
CA LYS A 307 -5.28 11.81 -25.89
C LYS A 307 -6.70 11.85 -25.32
N LYS A 308 -7.43 10.74 -25.45
CA LYS A 308 -8.76 10.53 -24.86
C LYS A 308 -8.61 9.58 -23.68
N TYR A 309 -8.73 10.11 -22.47
CA TYR A 309 -8.58 9.36 -21.22
C TYR A 309 -9.59 9.84 -20.17
N GLY A 310 -10.85 9.97 -20.60
CA GLY A 310 -11.99 10.35 -19.78
C GLY A 310 -12.53 9.16 -18.97
N ILE A 311 -13.71 9.32 -18.39
CA ILE A 311 -14.27 8.35 -17.43
C ILE A 311 -14.48 6.98 -18.10
N ALA A 312 -15.22 6.95 -19.22
CA ALA A 312 -15.49 5.71 -19.95
C ALA A 312 -14.20 5.03 -20.45
N GLU A 313 -13.23 5.80 -20.95
CA GLU A 313 -11.95 5.24 -21.40
C GLU A 313 -11.13 4.65 -20.25
N ARG A 314 -11.21 5.26 -19.05
CA ARG A 314 -10.55 4.72 -17.86
C ARG A 314 -11.20 3.45 -17.37
N ASP A 315 -12.53 3.38 -17.31
CA ASP A 315 -13.24 2.15 -16.93
C ASP A 315 -12.90 0.99 -17.87
N GLU A 316 -12.85 1.24 -19.19
CA GLU A 316 -12.41 0.24 -20.18
C GLU A 316 -10.94 -0.15 -19.96
N TYR A 317 -10.06 0.84 -19.77
CA TYR A 317 -8.64 0.59 -19.55
C TYR A 317 -8.37 -0.18 -18.26
N TYR A 318 -9.06 0.12 -17.17
CA TYR A 318 -8.91 -0.54 -15.88
C TYR A 318 -9.39 -2.00 -15.96
N LYS A 319 -10.51 -2.27 -16.65
CA LYS A 319 -11.02 -3.64 -16.87
C LYS A 319 -10.00 -4.55 -17.55
N LYS A 320 -9.15 -4.03 -18.43
CA LYS A 320 -8.06 -4.80 -19.07
C LYS A 320 -7.11 -5.44 -18.06
N TRP A 321 -6.86 -4.76 -16.94
CA TRP A 321 -5.96 -5.26 -15.89
C TRP A 321 -6.69 -6.16 -14.90
N SER A 322 -8.02 -6.23 -14.93
CA SER A 322 -8.77 -7.05 -13.98
C SER A 322 -8.55 -8.55 -14.17
N PHE A 323 -8.55 -9.31 -13.08
CA PHE A 323 -8.55 -10.77 -13.14
C PHE A 323 -9.89 -11.33 -13.63
N ALA A 324 -11.00 -10.76 -13.18
CA ALA A 324 -12.35 -11.28 -13.43
C ALA A 324 -13.39 -10.17 -13.72
N GLY A 325 -12.98 -9.08 -14.37
CA GLY A 325 -13.88 -8.02 -14.85
C GLY A 325 -14.14 -6.88 -13.87
N TRP A 326 -13.85 -7.06 -12.58
CA TRP A 326 -13.90 -5.99 -11.58
C TRP A 326 -12.50 -5.44 -11.33
N ALA A 327 -12.23 -4.27 -11.90
CA ALA A 327 -10.89 -3.69 -11.92
C ALA A 327 -10.50 -3.10 -10.57
N GLY A 328 -9.29 -3.39 -10.11
CA GLY A 328 -8.79 -2.98 -8.79
C GLY A 328 -8.99 -4.03 -7.70
N ALA A 329 -9.74 -5.10 -7.97
CA ALA A 329 -10.09 -6.11 -6.97
C ALA A 329 -8.97 -7.13 -6.68
N SER A 330 -7.82 -7.01 -7.34
CA SER A 330 -6.68 -7.90 -7.21
C SER A 330 -5.42 -7.14 -6.77
N GLY A 331 -4.45 -7.84 -6.18
CA GLY A 331 -3.27 -7.16 -5.62
C GLY A 331 -2.38 -6.47 -6.67
N ASP A 332 -2.36 -6.96 -7.90
CA ASP A 332 -1.70 -6.33 -9.04
C ASP A 332 -2.44 -5.09 -9.54
N ASP A 333 -3.71 -5.24 -9.94
CA ASP A 333 -4.46 -4.19 -10.61
C ASP A 333 -4.89 -3.05 -9.67
N SER A 334 -5.11 -3.32 -8.38
CA SER A 334 -5.27 -2.26 -7.36
C SER A 334 -4.08 -1.30 -7.36
N CYS A 335 -2.86 -1.83 -7.35
CA CYS A 335 -1.64 -1.04 -7.36
C CYS A 335 -1.40 -0.37 -8.72
N ILE A 336 -1.70 -1.04 -9.83
CA ILE A 336 -1.59 -0.47 -11.17
C ILE A 336 -2.50 0.75 -11.30
N ILE A 337 -3.78 0.64 -10.94
CA ILE A 337 -4.75 1.73 -11.07
C ILE A 337 -4.39 2.90 -10.15
N ALA A 338 -4.01 2.62 -8.90
CA ALA A 338 -3.56 3.65 -7.97
C ALA A 338 -2.32 4.41 -8.50
N TYR A 339 -1.38 3.69 -9.10
CA TYR A 339 -0.13 4.28 -9.62
C TYR A 339 -0.41 5.06 -10.89
N ASP A 340 -1.30 4.55 -11.74
CA ASP A 340 -1.78 5.23 -12.94
C ASP A 340 -2.47 6.56 -12.62
N ALA A 341 -3.34 6.56 -11.61
CA ALA A 341 -4.01 7.76 -11.13
C ALA A 341 -2.99 8.81 -10.63
N LEU A 342 -2.00 8.40 -9.84
CA LEU A 342 -0.95 9.28 -9.34
C LEU A 342 -0.09 9.87 -10.48
N LEU A 343 0.32 9.04 -11.44
CA LEU A 343 1.07 9.47 -12.62
C LEU A 343 0.25 10.41 -13.51
N CYS A 344 -1.04 10.11 -13.72
CA CYS A 344 -1.93 10.90 -14.58
C CYS A 344 -2.26 12.25 -13.94
N ALA A 345 -2.44 12.29 -12.63
CA ALA A 345 -2.66 13.50 -11.87
C ALA A 345 -1.48 14.48 -12.02
N GLY A 346 -0.26 13.94 -12.08
CA GLY A 346 0.97 14.72 -12.05
C GLY A 346 1.22 15.31 -10.67
N PRO A 347 2.21 16.22 -10.54
CA PRO A 347 2.59 16.76 -9.26
C PRO A 347 1.46 17.54 -8.56
N ASN A 348 1.19 17.18 -7.30
CA ASN A 348 0.35 17.94 -6.36
C ASN A 348 -1.08 18.25 -6.87
N ASN A 349 -1.70 17.30 -7.58
CA ASN A 349 -3.08 17.41 -8.06
C ASN A 349 -3.99 16.36 -7.40
N TYR A 350 -4.37 16.63 -6.15
CA TYR A 350 -5.25 15.77 -5.35
C TYR A 350 -6.57 15.46 -6.05
N GLU A 351 -7.24 16.47 -6.61
CA GLU A 351 -8.55 16.28 -7.22
C GLU A 351 -8.48 15.30 -8.40
N LYS A 352 -7.55 15.51 -9.33
CA LYS A 352 -7.40 14.60 -10.48
C LYS A 352 -7.02 13.18 -10.05
N MET A 353 -6.16 13.04 -9.03
CA MET A 353 -5.82 11.72 -8.48
C MET A 353 -7.06 11.00 -7.98
N MET A 354 -7.86 11.63 -7.11
CA MET A 354 -9.09 11.03 -6.56
C MET A 354 -10.15 10.73 -7.63
N LEU A 355 -10.32 11.61 -8.62
CA LEU A 355 -11.25 11.37 -9.74
C LEU A 355 -10.84 10.16 -10.61
N HIS A 356 -9.58 9.75 -10.55
CA HIS A 356 -9.04 8.62 -11.30
C HIS A 356 -8.94 7.34 -10.46
N SER A 357 -8.59 7.44 -9.18
CA SER A 357 -8.41 6.28 -8.29
C SER A 357 -9.65 5.92 -7.49
N ALA A 358 -10.45 6.89 -7.03
CA ALA A 358 -11.55 6.63 -6.10
C ALA A 358 -12.93 6.73 -6.75
N LEU A 359 -13.01 7.13 -8.02
CA LEU A 359 -14.28 7.34 -8.73
C LEU A 359 -14.23 6.70 -10.11
N HIS A 360 -14.40 5.38 -10.15
CA HIS A 360 -14.46 4.56 -11.36
C HIS A 360 -15.31 3.30 -11.11
N ALA A 361 -15.66 2.57 -12.16
CA ALA A 361 -16.55 1.39 -12.13
C ALA A 361 -15.97 0.11 -11.49
N GLY A 362 -14.89 0.24 -10.73
CA GLY A 362 -14.11 -0.87 -10.21
C GLY A 362 -14.20 -0.95 -8.70
N ASP A 363 -13.25 -1.67 -8.11
CA ASP A 363 -12.97 -1.67 -6.68
C ASP A 363 -12.27 -0.35 -6.33
N SER A 364 -13.09 0.68 -6.13
CA SER A 364 -12.70 2.09 -6.14
C SER A 364 -12.29 2.60 -4.76
N ASP A 365 -12.77 2.00 -3.67
CA ASP A 365 -12.24 2.22 -2.33
C ASP A 365 -10.83 1.65 -2.19
N SER A 366 -10.55 0.43 -2.69
CA SER A 366 -9.20 -0.17 -2.65
C SER A 366 -8.15 0.60 -3.43
N THR A 367 -8.48 1.02 -4.64
CA THR A 367 -7.58 1.80 -5.48
C THR A 367 -7.45 3.25 -4.97
N GLY A 368 -8.55 3.82 -4.47
CA GLY A 368 -8.61 5.11 -3.80
C GLY A 368 -7.71 5.17 -2.57
N THR A 369 -7.79 4.19 -1.67
CA THR A 369 -7.00 4.16 -0.43
C THR A 369 -5.49 4.12 -0.71
N ILE A 370 -5.06 3.26 -1.64
CA ILE A 370 -3.64 3.13 -2.00
C ILE A 370 -3.12 4.43 -2.62
N ALA A 371 -3.84 4.98 -3.62
CA ALA A 371 -3.42 6.17 -4.33
C ALA A 371 -3.36 7.40 -3.42
N ALA A 372 -4.37 7.57 -2.55
CA ALA A 372 -4.44 8.71 -1.65
C ALA A 372 -3.42 8.62 -0.51
N ALA A 373 -3.11 7.40 -0.03
CA ALA A 373 -2.03 7.19 0.92
C ALA A 373 -0.66 7.54 0.33
N TRP A 374 -0.40 7.17 -0.93
CA TRP A 374 0.82 7.58 -1.63
C TRP A 374 0.86 9.09 -1.87
N TYR A 375 -0.25 9.70 -2.28
CA TYR A 375 -0.35 11.16 -2.46
C TYR A 375 -0.01 11.89 -1.15
N GLY A 376 -0.61 11.48 -0.03
CA GLY A 376 -0.34 12.07 1.29
C GLY A 376 1.11 11.90 1.73
N ALA A 377 1.71 10.74 1.47
CA ALA A 377 3.13 10.49 1.75
C ALA A 377 4.07 11.41 0.93
N ILE A 378 3.69 11.81 -0.28
CA ILE A 378 4.48 12.75 -1.09
C ILE A 378 4.23 14.20 -0.67
N TYR A 379 2.96 14.61 -0.57
CA TYR A 379 2.56 16.03 -0.58
C TYR A 379 1.97 16.54 0.75
N GLY A 380 1.78 15.69 1.76
CA GLY A 380 1.08 16.09 2.98
C GLY A 380 -0.39 16.41 2.67
N PHE A 381 -0.94 17.44 3.31
CA PHE A 381 -2.31 17.92 3.02
C PHE A 381 -2.35 19.00 1.93
N ASN A 382 -1.27 19.19 1.18
CA ASN A 382 -1.19 20.21 0.16
C ASN A 382 -2.21 19.98 -0.98
N ASN A 383 -2.95 21.04 -1.34
CA ASN A 383 -4.05 21.02 -2.30
C ASN A 383 -5.19 20.03 -1.97
N VAL A 384 -5.29 19.57 -0.72
CA VAL A 384 -6.40 18.71 -0.29
C VAL A 384 -7.55 19.56 0.24
N PHE A 385 -8.77 19.27 -0.21
CA PHE A 385 -9.96 19.94 0.30
C PHE A 385 -10.22 19.55 1.75
N LYS A 386 -10.26 20.54 2.65
CA LYS A 386 -10.45 20.28 4.09
C LYS A 386 -11.73 19.49 4.39
N SER A 387 -12.82 19.78 3.68
CA SER A 387 -14.10 19.07 3.84
C SER A 387 -13.98 17.56 3.62
N ASN A 388 -13.06 17.11 2.75
CA ASN A 388 -12.89 15.70 2.44
C ASN A 388 -12.32 14.89 3.60
N TRP A 389 -11.61 15.52 4.54
CA TRP A 389 -10.88 14.78 5.59
C TRP A 389 -11.18 15.27 7.01
N ASP A 390 -11.79 16.44 7.19
CA ASP A 390 -11.94 17.02 8.53
C ASP A 390 -12.87 16.18 9.44
N ASN A 391 -13.89 15.55 8.84
CA ASN A 391 -14.89 14.73 9.53
C ASN A 391 -14.75 13.22 9.26
N ILE A 392 -13.59 12.77 8.75
CA ILE A 392 -13.39 11.35 8.42
C ILE A 392 -13.60 10.47 9.66
N GLU A 393 -14.22 9.30 9.48
CA GLU A 393 -14.38 8.31 10.54
C GLU A 393 -13.00 7.94 11.13
N LYS A 394 -12.93 7.66 12.43
CA LYS A 394 -11.69 7.26 13.13
C LYS A 394 -10.53 8.27 13.10
N LYS A 395 -10.75 9.53 12.69
CA LYS A 395 -9.72 10.59 12.63
C LYS A 395 -8.86 10.69 13.88
N LYS A 396 -9.46 10.62 15.07
CA LYS A 396 -8.71 10.69 16.35
C LYS A 396 -7.74 9.52 16.53
N GLU A 397 -8.18 8.31 16.20
CA GLU A 397 -7.33 7.11 16.25
C GLU A 397 -6.19 7.23 15.24
N MET A 398 -6.49 7.59 13.99
CA MET A 398 -5.49 7.80 12.95
C MET A 398 -4.46 8.85 13.35
N THR A 399 -4.90 9.97 13.94
CA THR A 399 -3.99 11.03 14.39
C THR A 399 -3.02 10.51 15.45
N GLN A 400 -3.53 9.82 16.49
CA GLN A 400 -2.70 9.26 17.55
C GLN A 400 -1.73 8.21 17.02
N ILE A 401 -2.19 7.32 16.14
CA ILE A 401 -1.37 6.27 15.54
C ILE A 401 -0.26 6.86 14.67
N SER A 402 -0.53 7.91 13.90
CA SER A 402 0.51 8.59 13.11
C SER A 402 1.55 9.29 13.98
N GLU A 403 1.16 9.87 15.12
CA GLU A 403 2.10 10.44 16.11
C GLU A 403 2.98 9.37 16.76
N ASP A 404 2.38 8.24 17.16
CA ASP A 404 3.10 7.08 17.69
C ASP A 404 4.07 6.52 16.65
N LEU A 405 3.63 6.38 15.41
CA LEU A 405 4.45 5.91 14.28
C LEU A 405 5.68 6.82 14.11
N PHE A 406 5.48 8.13 14.02
CA PHE A 406 6.57 9.09 13.88
C PHE A 406 7.56 8.97 15.04
N THR A 407 7.07 8.98 16.28
CA THR A 407 7.90 8.92 17.50
C THR A 407 8.70 7.61 17.63
N LEU A 408 8.16 6.51 17.10
CA LEU A 408 8.74 5.18 17.24
C LEU A 408 9.65 4.78 16.08
N TYR A 409 9.53 5.37 14.90
CA TYR A 409 10.30 4.96 13.72
C TYR A 409 11.31 6.00 13.24
N TYR A 410 11.12 7.27 13.62
CA TYR A 410 11.94 8.43 13.28
C TYR A 410 12.40 9.17 14.54
#